data_AF-A0A4V2B0Q5-F1
#
_entry.id   AF-A0A4V2B0Q5-F1
#
_cell.length_a   1.000
_cell.length_b   1.000
_cell.length_c   1.000
_cell.angle_alpha   90.00
_cell.angle_beta   90.00
_cell.angle_gamma   90.00
#
_symmetry.space_group_name_H-M   'P 1'
#
loop_
_entity.id
_entity.type
_entity.pdbx_description
1 polymer ?
#
loop_
_entity_poly.entity_id
_entity_poly.type
_entity_poly.pdbx_seq_one_letter_code
_entity_poly.pdbx_strand_id
1 'polypeptide(L)'
;MPVYRCLPRIARGPYYPAPLFRRFKRFAGNSMSAVSFAGLHVAIVTPFRAGGEVDWAAWTRLVDFHVQQGTDGLVIAGTTGESVTLEDGEVRELVLRAQAQANGRLRIVVGAGTSSTAGTVRRVQEFTALPVDGVLV
;
A
#
# COMPACT_ATOMS: atom_id res chain seq x y z
N MET A 1 19.45 -4.35 40.61
CA MET A 1 19.70 -4.02 39.19
C MET A 1 20.62 -5.09 38.60
N PRO A 2 20.10 -6.11 37.88
CA PRO A 2 20.96 -7.06 37.19
C PRO A 2 21.19 -6.63 35.73
N VAL A 3 22.46 -6.59 35.37
CA VAL A 3 23.00 -6.35 34.02
C VAL A 3 22.68 -7.55 33.14
N TYR A 4 21.96 -7.36 32.03
CA TYR A 4 21.74 -8.42 31.04
C TYR A 4 23.02 -8.65 30.22
N ARG A 5 23.60 -9.83 30.42
CA ARG A 5 24.77 -10.34 29.69
C ARG A 5 24.33 -10.84 28.31
N CYS A 6 25.02 -10.41 27.26
CA CYS A 6 24.79 -10.83 25.87
C CYS A 6 24.90 -12.37 25.76
N LEU A 7 23.84 -13.03 25.27
CA LEU A 7 23.81 -14.49 25.06
C LEU A 7 24.67 -14.89 23.85
N PRO A 8 25.40 -16.03 23.91
CA PRO A 8 26.28 -16.45 22.83
C PRO A 8 25.49 -17.12 21.68
N ARG A 9 25.92 -16.79 20.46
CA ARG A 9 25.86 -17.55 19.19
C ARG A 9 24.88 -18.74 19.13
N ILE A 10 23.79 -18.57 18.39
CA ILE A 10 22.79 -19.60 18.08
C ILE A 10 23.48 -20.84 17.48
N ALA A 11 23.46 -21.94 18.23
CA ALA A 11 23.82 -23.27 17.75
C ALA A 11 22.63 -23.89 16.98
N ARG A 12 22.93 -24.49 15.83
CA ARG A 12 21.97 -25.17 14.93
C ARG A 12 21.39 -26.41 15.63
N GLY A 13 20.15 -26.34 16.09
CA GLY A 13 19.42 -27.48 16.65
C GLY A 13 18.82 -28.41 15.56
N PRO A 14 18.49 -29.67 15.89
CA PRO A 14 18.03 -30.71 14.96
C PRO A 14 16.61 -30.49 14.39
N TYR A 15 15.94 -29.39 14.75
CA TYR A 15 14.55 -29.09 14.38
C TYR A 15 14.39 -28.16 13.17
N TYR A 16 15.47 -27.75 12.51
CA TYR A 16 15.40 -27.05 11.22
C TYR A 16 15.81 -27.98 10.09
N PRO A 17 14.86 -28.62 9.37
CA PRO A 17 15.22 -29.23 8.10
C PRO A 17 15.77 -28.13 7.17
N ALA A 18 16.84 -28.45 6.45
CA ALA A 18 17.39 -27.56 5.43
C ALA A 18 16.26 -27.14 4.47
N PRO A 19 16.18 -25.86 4.07
CA PRO A 19 15.11 -25.42 3.19
C PRO A 19 15.21 -26.21 1.87
N LEU A 20 14.21 -27.04 1.61
CA LEU A 20 14.03 -27.72 0.34
C LEU A 20 13.61 -26.64 -0.66
N PHE A 21 14.59 -25.92 -1.21
CA PHE A 21 14.36 -24.95 -2.27
C PHE A 21 13.84 -25.71 -3.50
N ARG A 22 12.51 -25.89 -3.56
CA ARG A 22 11.81 -26.23 -4.79
C ARG A 22 12.06 -25.08 -5.75
N ARG A 23 12.86 -25.36 -6.77
CA ARG A 23 13.10 -24.48 -7.92
C ARG A 23 11.72 -24.16 -8.54
N PHE A 24 11.15 -23.02 -8.19
CA PHE A 24 9.92 -22.54 -8.81
C PHE A 24 10.17 -22.45 -10.31
N LYS A 25 9.41 -23.24 -11.08
CA LYS A 25 9.37 -23.10 -12.53
C LYS A 25 8.93 -21.66 -12.80
N ARG A 26 9.77 -20.90 -13.53
CA ARG A 26 9.42 -19.61 -14.11
C ARG A 26 8.11 -19.81 -14.88
N PHE A 27 7.01 -19.24 -14.38
CA PHE A 27 5.78 -19.16 -15.16
C PHE A 27 6.08 -18.24 -16.34
N ALA A 28 6.18 -18.82 -17.54
CA ALA A 28 6.14 -18.09 -18.79
C ALA A 28 4.67 -17.69 -19.04
N GLY A 29 4.20 -16.67 -18.33
CA GLY A 29 2.99 -15.92 -18.67
C GLY A 29 3.39 -14.71 -19.51
N ASN A 30 2.52 -14.31 -20.45
CA ASN A 30 2.67 -13.15 -21.34
C ASN A 30 3.45 -12.00 -20.69
N SER A 31 4.32 -11.36 -21.48
CA SER A 31 5.05 -10.14 -21.09
C SER A 31 4.09 -9.05 -20.63
N MET A 32 3.71 -9.10 -19.37
CA MET A 32 3.19 -7.98 -18.62
C MET A 32 4.34 -6.99 -18.61
N SER A 33 4.25 -5.92 -19.40
CA SER A 33 5.20 -4.82 -19.30
C SER A 33 5.28 -4.48 -17.81
N ALA A 34 6.41 -4.74 -17.17
CA ALA A 34 6.55 -4.55 -15.74
C ALA A 34 6.20 -3.08 -15.46
N VAL A 35 5.11 -2.86 -14.72
CA VAL A 35 4.72 -1.52 -14.30
C VAL A 35 5.87 -1.02 -13.43
N SER A 36 6.61 -0.04 -13.95
CA SER A 36 7.70 0.57 -13.20
C SER A 36 7.11 1.52 -12.17
N PHE A 37 7.44 1.29 -10.90
CA PHE A 37 7.16 2.21 -9.79
C PHE A 37 8.37 3.09 -9.46
N ALA A 38 9.34 3.23 -10.38
CA ALA A 38 10.43 4.18 -10.21
C ALA A 38 9.88 5.62 -10.24
N GLY A 39 10.32 6.45 -9.30
CA GLY A 39 9.89 7.85 -9.20
C GLY A 39 9.49 8.24 -7.78
N LEU A 40 9.03 9.48 -7.63
CA LEU A 40 8.51 10.05 -6.40
C LEU A 40 7.04 9.64 -6.19
N HIS A 41 6.82 8.77 -5.22
CA HIS A 41 5.48 8.35 -4.80
C HIS A 41 5.16 8.93 -3.43
N VAL A 42 4.12 9.74 -3.33
CA VAL A 42 3.76 10.41 -2.08
C VAL A 42 2.73 9.58 -1.34
N ALA A 43 3.04 9.20 -0.09
CA ALA A 43 2.04 8.71 0.86
C ALA A 43 1.16 9.89 1.27
N ILE A 44 0.04 10.04 0.56
CA ILE A 44 -0.84 11.19 0.67
C ILE A 44 -1.67 11.07 1.96
N VAL A 45 -1.78 12.18 2.69
CA VAL A 45 -2.63 12.27 3.88
C VAL A 45 -4.10 12.23 3.50
N THR A 46 -4.94 11.67 4.36
CA THR A 46 -6.39 11.78 4.23
C THR A 46 -6.88 12.93 5.10
N PRO A 47 -7.34 14.06 4.53
CA PRO A 47 -7.81 15.17 5.32
C PRO A 47 -9.20 14.89 5.89
N PHE A 48 -9.42 15.27 7.14
CA PHE A 48 -10.70 15.12 7.83
C PHE A 48 -11.24 16.48 8.29
N ARG A 49 -12.55 16.59 8.36
CA ARG A 49 -13.23 17.71 9.02
C ARG A 49 -13.24 17.53 10.52
N ALA A 50 -13.62 18.57 11.25
CA ALA A 50 -13.74 18.51 12.70
C ALA A 50 -14.73 17.43 13.20
N GLY A 51 -15.71 17.04 12.39
CA GLY A 51 -16.67 15.97 12.71
C GLY A 51 -16.13 14.54 12.52
N GLY A 52 -14.93 14.39 11.95
CA GLY A 52 -14.32 13.10 11.66
C GLY A 52 -14.64 12.55 10.26
N GLU A 53 -15.54 13.17 9.50
CA GLU A 53 -15.75 12.83 8.09
C GLU A 53 -14.60 13.31 7.20
N VAL A 54 -14.31 12.56 6.13
CA VAL A 54 -13.30 12.95 5.13
C VAL A 54 -13.65 14.32 4.53
N ASP A 55 -12.67 15.22 4.52
CA ASP A 55 -12.80 16.50 3.82
C ASP A 55 -12.50 16.36 2.33
N TRP A 56 -13.53 16.00 1.57
CA TRP A 56 -13.44 15.82 0.12
C TRP A 56 -12.97 17.05 -0.66
N ALA A 57 -13.19 18.25 -0.14
CA ALA A 57 -12.73 19.48 -0.79
C ALA A 57 -11.22 19.65 -0.61
N ALA A 58 -10.70 19.38 0.59
CA ALA A 58 -9.27 19.34 0.85
C ALA A 58 -8.57 18.20 0.10
N TRP A 59 -9.18 17.01 0.05
CA TRP A 59 -8.68 15.87 -0.72
C TRP A 59 -8.48 16.23 -2.19
N THR A 60 -9.48 16.84 -2.81
CA THR A 60 -9.42 17.27 -4.22
C THR A 60 -8.27 18.26 -4.46
N ARG A 61 -8.13 19.27 -3.59
CA ARG A 61 -7.02 20.24 -3.71
C ARG A 61 -5.65 19.59 -3.56
N LEU A 62 -5.51 18.60 -2.67
CA LEU A 62 -4.25 17.89 -2.44
C LEU A 62 -3.85 17.03 -3.64
N VAL A 63 -4.80 16.29 -4.22
CA VAL A 63 -4.54 15.49 -5.42
C VAL A 63 -4.21 16.41 -6.61
N ASP A 64 -4.98 17.49 -6.82
CA ASP A 64 -4.71 18.47 -7.87
C ASP A 64 -3.32 19.11 -7.72
N PHE A 65 -2.89 19.38 -6.50
CA PHE A 65 -1.54 19.86 -6.22
C PHE A 65 -0.49 18.85 -6.70
N HIS A 66 -0.60 17.57 -6.36
CA HIS A 66 0.35 16.55 -6.78
C HIS A 66 0.38 16.34 -8.30
N VAL A 67 -0.79 16.40 -8.93
CA VAL A 67 -0.92 16.41 -10.39
C VAL A 67 -0.15 17.59 -10.99
N GLN A 68 -0.32 18.80 -10.45
CA GLN A 68 0.36 20.01 -10.96
C GLN A 68 1.87 19.98 -10.73
N GLN A 69 2.33 19.40 -9.62
CA GLN A 69 3.76 19.27 -9.31
C GLN A 69 4.46 18.16 -10.10
N GLY A 70 3.72 17.34 -10.85
CA GLY A 70 4.30 16.23 -11.62
C GLY A 70 4.88 15.13 -10.74
N THR A 71 4.20 14.83 -9.62
CA THR A 71 4.53 13.64 -8.80
C THR A 71 4.35 12.37 -9.65
N ASP A 72 5.14 11.32 -9.44
CA ASP A 72 5.00 10.09 -10.24
C ASP A 72 3.80 9.23 -9.80
N GLY A 73 3.47 9.25 -8.51
CA GLY A 73 2.30 8.54 -8.00
C GLY A 73 1.88 8.90 -6.58
N LEU A 74 0.71 8.40 -6.19
CA LEU A 74 0.15 8.52 -4.86
C LEU A 74 -0.02 7.15 -4.23
N VAL A 75 0.31 7.05 -2.95
CA VAL A 75 -0.01 5.91 -2.10
C VAL A 75 -1.13 6.32 -1.16
N ILE A 76 -2.32 5.83 -1.43
CA ILE A 76 -3.57 6.12 -0.70
C ILE A 76 -3.74 5.09 0.41
N ALA A 77 -4.23 5.50 1.58
CA ALA A 77 -4.46 4.63 2.73
C ALA A 77 -3.21 3.84 3.16
N GLY A 78 -2.03 4.48 3.10
CA GLY A 78 -0.88 4.07 3.90
C GLY A 78 -1.00 4.58 5.35
N THR A 79 0.01 4.36 6.19
CA THR A 79 -0.01 4.87 7.58
C THR A 79 -0.18 6.38 7.63
N THR A 80 0.54 7.13 6.78
CA THR A 80 0.39 8.59 6.59
C THR A 80 -1.00 8.99 6.10
N GLY A 81 -1.66 8.10 5.35
CA GLY A 81 -3.03 8.27 4.87
C GLY A 81 -4.10 7.79 5.86
N GLU A 82 -3.71 7.50 7.11
CA GLU A 82 -4.61 7.07 8.19
C GLU A 82 -5.31 5.72 7.94
N SER A 83 -4.56 4.73 7.42
CA SER A 83 -5.08 3.41 7.03
C SER A 83 -5.84 2.63 8.10
N VAL A 84 -5.61 2.93 9.38
CA VAL A 84 -6.24 2.26 10.53
C VAL A 84 -7.52 2.94 11.00
N THR A 85 -7.81 4.16 10.55
CA THR A 85 -9.01 4.91 10.94
C THR A 85 -10.06 4.95 9.83
N LEU A 86 -9.68 4.63 8.59
CA LEU A 86 -10.58 4.62 7.44
C LEU A 86 -11.38 3.33 7.30
N GLU A 87 -12.64 3.48 6.91
CA GLU A 87 -13.47 2.37 6.46
C GLU A 87 -13.13 1.97 5.01
N ASP A 88 -13.33 0.69 4.66
CA ASP A 88 -13.06 0.18 3.30
C ASP A 88 -13.84 0.95 2.21
N GLY A 89 -15.02 1.48 2.56
CA GLY A 89 -15.83 2.33 1.69
C GLY A 89 -15.18 3.68 1.40
N GLU A 90 -14.61 4.32 2.43
CA GLU A 90 -13.89 5.59 2.29
C GLU A 90 -12.61 5.41 1.48
N VAL A 91 -11.87 4.32 1.70
CA VAL A 91 -10.68 3.99 0.90
C VAL A 91 -11.03 3.82 -0.58
N ARG A 92 -12.11 3.10 -0.88
CA ARG A 92 -12.62 2.96 -2.26
C ARG A 92 -12.92 4.33 -2.87
N GLU A 93 -13.61 5.20 -2.14
CA GLU A 93 -13.98 6.52 -2.66
C GLU A 93 -12.77 7.44 -2.88
N LEU A 94 -11.79 7.43 -1.96
CA LEU A 94 -10.51 8.12 -2.12
C LEU A 94 -9.79 7.69 -3.40
N VAL A 95 -9.69 6.37 -3.64
CA VAL A 95 -9.08 5.79 -4.85
C VAL A 95 -9.81 6.24 -6.11
N LEU A 96 -11.14 6.14 -6.15
CA LEU A 96 -11.92 6.50 -7.33
C LEU A 96 -11.82 8.00 -7.66
N ARG A 97 -11.88 8.86 -6.64
CA ARG A 97 -11.71 10.31 -6.81
C ARG A 97 -10.30 10.67 -7.28
N ALA A 98 -9.27 10.06 -6.66
CA ALA A 98 -7.89 10.30 -7.05
C ALA A 98 -7.58 9.83 -8.47
N GLN A 99 -8.10 8.67 -8.88
CA GLN A 99 -7.97 8.22 -10.27
C GLN A 99 -8.59 9.24 -11.22
N ALA A 100 -9.85 9.61 -11.00
CA ALA A 100 -10.58 10.52 -11.88
C ALA A 100 -9.86 11.87 -12.02
N GLN A 101 -9.30 12.39 -10.93
CA GLN A 101 -8.53 13.64 -10.93
C GLN A 101 -7.16 13.47 -11.58
N ALA A 102 -6.45 12.38 -11.30
CA ALA A 102 -5.17 12.09 -11.92
C ALA A 102 -5.30 11.96 -13.45
N ASN A 103 -6.37 11.34 -13.94
CA ASN A 103 -6.64 11.14 -15.36
C ASN A 103 -5.41 10.58 -16.11
N GLY A 104 -4.80 9.54 -15.53
CA GLY A 104 -3.60 8.87 -16.07
C GLY A 104 -2.27 9.60 -15.86
N ARG A 105 -2.25 10.77 -15.21
CA ARG A 105 -1.02 11.55 -14.95
C ARG A 105 -0.23 11.10 -13.73
N LEU A 106 -0.89 10.40 -12.80
CA LEU A 106 -0.29 9.85 -11.58
C LEU A 106 -0.54 8.34 -11.54
N ARG A 107 0.43 7.58 -11.01
CA ARG A 107 0.18 6.21 -10.57
C ARG A 107 -0.63 6.19 -9.29
N ILE A 108 -1.63 5.33 -9.20
CA ILE A 108 -2.46 5.17 -8.00
C ILE A 108 -2.15 3.82 -7.34
N VAL A 109 -1.57 3.87 -6.15
CA VAL A 109 -1.32 2.71 -5.29
C VAL A 109 -2.21 2.79 -4.07
N VAL A 110 -2.82 1.67 -3.67
CA VAL A 110 -3.69 1.60 -2.49
C VAL A 110 -3.09 0.71 -1.40
N GLY A 111 -3.11 1.16 -0.15
CA GLY A 111 -2.76 0.36 1.01
C GLY A 111 -3.85 -0.67 1.32
N ALA A 112 -3.48 -1.94 1.32
CA ALA A 112 -4.36 -3.06 1.68
C ALA A 112 -3.88 -3.84 2.91
N GLY A 113 -2.69 -3.50 3.43
CA GLY A 113 -2.11 -4.12 4.62
C GLY A 113 -2.98 -3.93 5.87
N THR A 114 -3.12 -4.99 6.65
CA THR A 114 -3.76 -5.00 7.98
C THR A 114 -2.95 -5.86 8.94
N SER A 115 -3.25 -5.81 10.23
CA SER A 115 -2.67 -6.72 11.24
C SER A 115 -3.17 -8.17 11.13
N SER A 116 -4.11 -8.46 10.23
CA SER A 116 -4.66 -9.80 9.97
C SER A 116 -4.29 -10.26 8.56
N THR A 117 -3.53 -11.34 8.42
CA THR A 117 -3.20 -11.91 7.10
C THR A 117 -4.45 -12.21 6.28
N ALA A 118 -5.49 -12.76 6.91
CA ALA A 118 -6.77 -13.03 6.25
C ALA A 118 -7.46 -11.73 5.83
N GLY A 119 -7.43 -10.69 6.68
CA GLY A 119 -7.96 -9.37 6.37
C GLY A 119 -7.23 -8.70 5.20
N THR A 120 -5.90 -8.79 5.17
CA THR A 120 -5.06 -8.31 4.07
C THR A 120 -5.38 -9.03 2.77
N VAL A 121 -5.51 -10.36 2.77
CA VAL A 121 -5.89 -11.12 1.56
C VAL A 121 -7.23 -10.66 1.01
N ARG A 122 -8.24 -10.47 1.87
CA ARG A 122 -9.56 -9.95 1.48
C ARG A 122 -9.44 -8.54 0.88
N ARG A 123 -8.75 -7.61 1.55
CA ARG A 123 -8.57 -6.23 1.06
C ARG A 123 -7.84 -6.18 -0.28
N VAL A 124 -6.79 -6.99 -0.47
CA VAL A 124 -6.09 -7.09 -1.76
C VAL A 124 -7.05 -7.55 -2.85
N GLN A 125 -7.86 -8.58 -2.61
CA GLN A 125 -8.86 -9.03 -3.60
C GLN A 125 -9.89 -7.94 -3.93
N GLU A 126 -10.40 -7.22 -2.93
CA GLU A 126 -11.38 -6.15 -3.13
C GLU A 126 -10.78 -4.93 -3.85
N PHE A 127 -9.57 -4.49 -3.46
CA PHE A 127 -8.96 -3.28 -3.99
C PHE A 127 -8.30 -3.47 -5.36
N THR A 128 -7.87 -4.68 -5.70
CA THR A 128 -7.41 -4.98 -7.08
C THR A 128 -8.53 -4.94 -8.12
N ALA A 129 -9.81 -4.95 -7.70
CA ALA A 129 -10.94 -4.71 -8.60
C ALA A 129 -11.18 -3.22 -8.89
N LEU A 130 -10.49 -2.31 -8.20
CA LEU A 130 -10.50 -0.87 -8.47
C LEU A 130 -9.47 -0.51 -9.55
N PRO A 131 -9.58 0.66 -10.21
CA PRO A 131 -8.62 1.10 -11.21
C PRO A 131 -7.32 1.61 -10.56
N VAL A 132 -6.57 0.71 -9.92
CA VAL A 132 -5.28 0.98 -9.27
C VAL A 132 -4.12 0.39 -10.08
N ASP A 133 -2.96 1.05 -10.05
CA ASP A 133 -1.73 0.56 -10.67
C ASP A 133 -1.03 -0.48 -9.79
N GLY A 134 -1.29 -0.47 -8.48
CA GLY A 134 -0.65 -1.37 -7.53
C GLY A 134 -1.28 -1.35 -6.14
N VAL A 135 -0.80 -2.25 -5.29
CA VAL A 135 -1.24 -2.40 -3.90
C VAL A 135 -0.02 -2.40 -2.98
N LEU A 136 -0.08 -1.66 -1.88
CA LEU A 136 0.90 -1.66 -0.80
C LEU A 136 0.42 -2.58 0.33
N VAL A 137 1.28 -3.50 0.80
CA VAL A 137 0.96 -4.50 1.84
C VAL A 137 1.94 -4.39 3.00
#